data_AF-A0A8K0H0F0-F1
#
_entry.id   AF-A0A8K0H0F0-F1
#
_cell.length_a   1.000
_cell.length_b   1.000
_cell.length_c   1.000
_cell.angle_alpha   90.00
_cell.angle_beta   90.00
_cell.angle_gamma   90.00
#
_symmetry.space_group_name_H-M   'P 1'
#
loop_
_entity.id
_entity.type
_entity.pdbx_description
1 polymer ?
#
loop_
_entity_poly.entity_id
_entity_poly.type
_entity_poly.pdbx_seq_one_letter_code
_entity_poly.pdbx_strand_id
1 'polypeptide(L)'
;MVLSTALFGKPAFRNLICNGLVLAEDERKMSKSLKNYPSPMEVIDDYGVDAKRLEVEGFAPFATIDLATLQKSSNVLDQWINSAIHRVLFTLSAKR
;
A
#
# COMPACT_ATOMS: atom_id res chain seq x y z
N MET A 1 -14.28 25.54 -12.15
CA MET A 1 -13.90 26.94 -11.85
C MET A 1 -15.01 27.94 -12.13
N VAL A 2 -15.78 27.79 -13.21
CA VAL A 2 -16.80 28.75 -13.68
C VAL A 2 -17.83 29.16 -12.61
N LEU A 3 -18.40 28.21 -11.86
CA LEU A 3 -19.45 28.51 -10.87
C LEU A 3 -18.96 29.36 -9.69
N SER A 4 -17.79 29.05 -9.12
CA SER A 4 -17.27 29.79 -7.95
C SER A 4 -16.88 31.22 -8.32
N THR A 5 -16.27 31.43 -9.49
CA THR A 5 -15.92 32.76 -9.99
C THR A 5 -17.17 33.57 -10.32
N ALA A 6 -18.19 32.95 -10.91
CA ALA A 6 -19.43 33.63 -11.27
C ALA A 6 -20.27 34.05 -10.05
N LEU A 7 -20.29 33.24 -8.99
CA LEU A 7 -21.12 33.51 -7.80
C LEU A 7 -20.40 34.30 -6.72
N PHE A 8 -19.08 34.10 -6.55
CA PHE A 8 -18.34 34.60 -5.39
C PHE A 8 -17.10 35.41 -5.75
N GLY A 9 -16.83 35.62 -7.05
CA GLY A 9 -15.70 36.43 -7.53
C GLY A 9 -14.32 35.90 -7.12
N LYS A 10 -14.22 34.65 -6.67
CA LYS A 10 -12.98 34.06 -6.15
C LYS A 10 -12.79 32.60 -6.57
N PRO A 11 -11.53 32.11 -6.69
CA PRO A 11 -11.26 30.73 -7.04
C PRO A 11 -11.78 29.75 -5.98
N ALA A 12 -12.28 28.60 -6.44
CA ALA A 12 -12.89 27.56 -5.59
C ALA A 12 -11.88 26.86 -4.67
N PHE A 13 -10.64 26.73 -5.12
CA PHE A 13 -9.55 26.06 -4.41
C PHE A 13 -8.28 26.91 -4.54
N ARG A 14 -7.43 26.92 -3.50
CA ARG A 14 -6.12 27.58 -3.54
C ARG A 14 -5.04 26.67 -4.14
N ASN A 15 -5.12 25.39 -3.83
CA ASN A 15 -4.21 24.35 -4.29
C ASN A 15 -5.05 23.18 -4.78
N LEU A 16 -4.71 22.64 -5.95
CA LEU A 16 -5.42 21.53 -6.55
C LEU A 16 -4.39 20.50 -7.00
N ILE A 17 -4.48 19.30 -6.42
CA ILE A 17 -3.61 18.18 -6.74
C ILE A 17 -4.46 17.14 -7.44
N CYS A 18 -4.08 16.81 -8.67
CA CYS A 18 -4.70 15.72 -9.44
C CYS A 18 -3.79 14.50 -9.36
N ASN A 19 -4.30 13.42 -8.77
CA ASN A 19 -3.62 12.13 -8.83
C ASN A 19 -3.83 11.46 -10.19
N GLY A 20 -2.89 10.60 -10.57
CA GLY A 20 -3.02 9.75 -11.76
C GLY A 20 -4.09 8.68 -11.62
N LEU A 21 -4.19 7.82 -12.63
CA LEU A 21 -5.08 6.68 -12.63
C LEU A 21 -4.33 5.42 -12.21
N VAL A 22 -4.97 4.58 -11.40
CA VAL A 22 -4.49 3.24 -11.12
C VAL A 22 -4.96 2.32 -12.24
N LEU A 23 -4.03 1.55 -12.79
CA LEU A 23 -4.30 0.53 -13.79
C LEU A 23 -4.54 -0.81 -13.08
N ALA A 24 -5.39 -1.64 -13.68
CA ALA A 24 -5.51 -3.04 -13.30
C ALA A 24 -4.47 -3.88 -14.05
N GLU A 25 -4.38 -5.17 -13.74
CA GLU A 25 -3.45 -6.12 -14.39
C GLU A 25 -3.63 -6.18 -15.91
N ASP A 26 -4.81 -5.80 -16.41
CA ASP A 26 -5.15 -5.74 -17.83
C ASP A 26 -4.72 -4.43 -18.51
N GLU A 27 -3.88 -3.63 -17.86
CA GLU A 27 -3.40 -2.29 -18.29
C GLU A 27 -4.51 -1.26 -18.53
N ARG A 28 -5.77 -1.61 -18.23
CA ARG A 28 -6.90 -0.69 -18.35
C ARG A 28 -7.10 0.03 -17.04
N LYS A 29 -7.66 1.24 -17.15
CA LYS A 29 -8.09 2.01 -15.99
C LYS A 29 -9.01 1.15 -15.10
N MET A 30 -8.67 1.10 -13.82
CA MET A 30 -9.52 0.48 -12.82
C MET A 30 -10.89 1.19 -12.74
N SER A 31 -11.98 0.45 -12.89
CA SER A 31 -13.33 1.04 -12.90
C SER A 31 -14.43 0.11 -12.41
N LYS A 32 -15.48 0.70 -11.81
CA LYS A 32 -16.69 -0.04 -11.39
C LYS A 32 -17.45 -0.67 -12.54
N SER A 33 -17.43 -0.01 -13.70
CA SER A 33 -18.12 -0.52 -14.90
C SER A 33 -17.46 -1.77 -15.46
N LEU A 34 -16.13 -1.84 -15.43
CA LEU A 34 -15.36 -3.00 -15.90
C LEU A 34 -15.20 -4.06 -14.82
N LYS A 35 -15.48 -3.73 -13.54
CA LYS A 35 -15.29 -4.61 -12.38
C LYS A 35 -13.86 -5.20 -12.31
N ASN A 36 -12.88 -4.47 -12.85
CA ASN A 36 -11.48 -4.86 -12.89
C ASN A 36 -10.72 -4.35 -11.67
N TYR A 37 -11.29 -4.49 -10.48
CA TYR A 37 -10.67 -4.05 -9.24
C TYR A 37 -10.79 -5.12 -8.17
N PRO A 38 -9.74 -5.37 -7.38
CA PRO A 38 -9.83 -6.26 -6.23
C PRO A 38 -10.67 -5.62 -5.13
N SER A 39 -11.35 -6.43 -4.33
CA SER A 39 -12.12 -5.94 -3.18
C SER A 39 -11.18 -5.30 -2.16
N PRO A 40 -11.43 -4.07 -1.67
CA PRO A 40 -10.55 -3.42 -0.70
C PRO A 40 -10.37 -4.22 0.59
N MET A 41 -11.41 -4.91 1.06
CA MET A 41 -11.33 -5.70 2.29
C MET A 41 -10.45 -6.94 2.11
N GLU A 42 -10.60 -7.65 0.98
CA GLU A 42 -9.79 -8.83 0.68
C GLU A 42 -8.30 -8.47 0.60
N VAL A 43 -7.96 -7.35 -0.05
CA VAL A 43 -6.56 -6.88 -0.13
C VAL A 43 -5.98 -6.53 1.24
N ILE A 44 -6.80 -5.94 2.11
CA ILE A 44 -6.37 -5.57 3.47
C ILE A 44 -6.16 -6.82 4.33
N ASP A 45 -7.05 -7.81 4.22
CA ASP A 45 -6.94 -9.05 4.98
C ASP A 45 -5.72 -9.88 4.54
N ASP A 46 -5.38 -9.87 3.26
CA ASP A 46 -4.25 -10.64 2.70
C ASP A 46 -2.88 -9.95 2.93
N TYR A 47 -2.78 -8.63 2.70
CA TYR A 47 -1.49 -7.92 2.68
C TYR A 47 -1.33 -6.87 3.79
N GLY A 48 -2.43 -6.48 4.45
CA GLY A 48 -2.43 -5.39 5.42
C GLY A 48 -2.58 -4.01 4.79
N VAL A 49 -3.11 -3.07 5.59
CA VAL A 49 -3.39 -1.69 5.15
C VAL A 49 -2.12 -0.95 4.73
N ASP A 50 -1.04 -1.11 5.48
CA ASP A 50 0.19 -0.33 5.26
C ASP A 50 0.95 -0.78 4.02
N ALA A 51 0.95 -2.08 3.72
CA ALA A 51 1.52 -2.61 2.48
C ALA A 51 0.82 -1.97 1.27
N LYS A 52 -0.52 -1.88 1.29
CA LYS A 52 -1.27 -1.28 0.20
C LYS A 52 -1.03 0.24 0.06
N ARG A 53 -0.84 0.95 1.18
CA ARG A 53 -0.53 2.39 1.16
C ARG A 53 0.81 2.68 0.50
N LEU A 54 1.85 1.93 0.86
CA LEU A 54 3.19 2.08 0.28
C LEU A 54 3.15 1.83 -1.23
N GLU A 55 2.42 0.81 -1.68
CA GLU A 55 2.22 0.54 -3.11
C GLU A 55 1.61 1.73 -3.85
N VAL A 56 0.59 2.38 -3.28
CA VAL A 56 -0.06 3.56 -3.88
C VAL A 56 0.85 4.80 -3.88
N GLU A 57 1.76 4.89 -2.91
CA GLU A 57 2.79 5.94 -2.85
C GLU A 57 3.91 5.75 -3.89
N GLY A 58 3.91 4.64 -4.64
CA GLY A 58 4.83 4.37 -5.73
C GLY A 58 5.97 3.42 -5.36
N PHE A 59 5.91 2.77 -4.20
CA PHE A 59 6.79 1.65 -3.92
C PHE A 59 6.40 0.44 -4.77
N ALA A 60 7.38 -0.41 -5.08
CA ALA A 60 7.13 -1.66 -5.79
C ALA A 60 6.09 -2.51 -5.03
N PRO A 61 5.31 -3.36 -5.74
CA PRO A 61 4.39 -4.28 -5.10
C PRO A 61 5.11 -5.03 -3.98
N PHE A 62 4.51 -5.05 -2.80
CA PHE A 62 5.11 -5.71 -1.66
C PHE A 62 5.25 -7.22 -1.97
N ALA A 63 6.48 -7.67 -2.16
CA ALA A 63 6.80 -9.07 -2.35
C ALA A 63 7.12 -9.69 -0.98
N THR A 64 6.51 -10.82 -0.67
CA THR A 64 6.86 -11.58 0.53
C THR A 64 8.30 -12.05 0.40
N ILE A 65 9.15 -11.60 1.32
CA ILE A 65 10.52 -12.12 1.40
C ILE A 65 10.44 -13.51 2.01
N ASP A 66 10.90 -14.52 1.28
CA ASP A 66 10.98 -15.89 1.81
C ASP A 66 11.92 -15.93 3.03
N LEU A 67 11.49 -16.61 4.09
CA LEU A 67 12.25 -16.72 5.33
C LEU A 67 13.60 -17.39 5.09
N ALA A 68 13.68 -18.34 4.16
CA ALA A 68 14.94 -19.00 3.80
C ALA A 68 15.90 -18.04 3.07
N THR A 69 15.40 -17.05 2.34
CA THR A 69 16.21 -15.99 1.73
C THR A 69 16.70 -15.01 2.77
N LEU A 70 15.82 -14.59 3.70
CA LEU A 70 16.13 -13.66 4.77
C LEU A 70 17.16 -14.25 5.76
N GLN A 71 17.09 -15.55 6.05
CA GLN A 71 18.07 -16.25 6.90
C GLN A 71 19.46 -16.37 6.25
N LYS A 72 19.54 -16.32 4.93
CA LYS A 72 20.80 -16.43 4.17
C LYS A 72 21.40 -15.07 3.81
N SER A 73 20.72 -13.96 4.08
CA SER A 73 21.23 -12.66 3.69
C SER A 73 22.35 -12.19 4.62
N SER A 74 23.43 -11.65 4.02
CA SER A 74 24.56 -11.07 4.76
C SER A 74 24.29 -9.64 5.25
N ASN A 75 23.10 -9.10 4.96
CA ASN A 75 22.70 -7.75 5.34
C ASN A 75 22.35 -7.70 6.84
N VAL A 76 22.96 -6.76 7.55
CA VAL A 76 22.76 -6.58 9.00
C VAL A 76 21.33 -6.18 9.34
N LEU A 77 20.65 -5.41 8.48
CA LEU A 77 19.26 -5.00 8.69
C LEU A 77 18.31 -6.19 8.64
N ASP A 78 18.50 -7.08 7.68
CA ASP A 78 17.69 -8.29 7.55
C ASP A 78 17.89 -9.23 8.76
N GLN A 79 19.11 -9.31 9.29
CA GLN A 79 19.40 -10.07 10.51
C GLN A 79 18.75 -9.46 11.75
N TRP A 80 18.72 -8.12 11.84
CA TRP A 80 18.04 -7.41 12.92
C TRP A 80 16.53 -7.62 12.87
N ILE A 81 15.92 -7.53 11.69
CA ILE A 81 14.50 -7.81 11.47
C ILE A 81 14.18 -9.27 11.88
N ASN A 82 14.99 -10.22 11.44
CA ASN A 82 14.90 -11.63 11.81
C ASN A 82 14.92 -11.85 13.33
N SER A 83 15.89 -11.22 14.02
CA SER A 83 16.05 -11.35 15.46
C SER A 83 14.84 -10.79 16.22
N ALA A 84 14.33 -9.64 15.79
CA ALA A 84 13.16 -9.02 16.39
C ALA A 84 11.90 -9.89 16.24
N ILE A 85 11.66 -10.46 15.06
CA ILE A 85 10.52 -11.34 14.79
C ILE A 85 10.59 -12.60 15.66
N HIS A 86 11.76 -13.25 15.72
CA HIS A 86 11.96 -14.43 16.57
C HIS A 86 11.70 -14.13 18.06
N ARG A 87 12.12 -12.94 18.54
CA ARG A 87 11.91 -12.52 19.92
C ARG A 87 10.42 -12.32 20.24
N VAL A 88 9.67 -11.71 19.33
CA VAL A 88 8.22 -11.54 19.47
C VAL A 88 7.51 -12.89 19.46
N LEU A 89 7.82 -13.77 18.50
CA LEU A 89 7.23 -15.11 18.42
C LEU A 89 7.50 -15.95 19.67
N PHE A 90 8.74 -15.94 20.17
CA PHE A 90 9.10 -16.64 21.40
C PHE A 90 8.33 -16.10 22.61
N THR A 91 8.19 -14.77 22.70
CA THR A 91 7.43 -14.12 23.79
C THR A 91 5.94 -14.46 23.73
N LEU A 92 5.34 -14.52 22.54
CA LEU A 92 3.93 -14.89 22.35
C LEU A 92 3.69 -16.38 22.59
N SER A 93 4.66 -17.24 22.27
CA SER A 93 4.58 -18.68 22.55
C SER A 93 4.76 -19.02 24.03
N ALA A 94 5.53 -18.23 24.77
CA ALA A 94 5.72 -18.40 26.22
C ALA A 94 4.55 -17.88 27.06
N LYS A 95 3.59 -17.16 26.44
CA LYS A 95 2.43 -16.55 27.10
C LYS A 95 1.11 -17.29 26.81
N ARG A 96 1.18 -18.46 26.16
CA ARG A 96 0.07 -19.42 26.04
C ARG A 96 0.29 -20.61 26.96
#